data_AF-A0A1L9X8R3-F1
#
_entry.id   AF-A0A1L9X8R3-F1
#
_cell.length_a   1.000
_cell.length_b   1.000
_cell.length_c   1.000
_cell.angle_alpha   90.00
_cell.angle_beta   90.00
_cell.angle_gamma   90.00
#
_symmetry.space_group_name_H-M   'P 1'
#
loop_
_entity.id
_entity.type
_entity.pdbx_description
1 polymer ?
#
loop_
_entity_poly.entity_id
_entity_poly.type
_entity_poly.pdbx_seq_one_letter_code
_entity_poly.pdbx_strand_id
1 'polypeptide(L)'
;MKRLHLQRWSSSVLSPQVRAGSRLQRRIQHGIRYQTTTSIPATAAEAEQSIEEQAPPAIIRSPRSKVAKHSLPSPPVKAARESAKLAALHARLYLPSRLPLETLARCLVDESADPNHNFNNESLATLGHDLLTQYTSEYLICTYPRLPMTVIFAAMFAYVGPKTLAAMSREWGVELAAAPGGEVDPGHLQFTRAAPGVDPNATPTATNRTYEEQTTWRRSITSKIVYDDVFGDPTKASVDPRKQAPATDRYAAGVTPEAAASQFVRAVIGAIYLHAGRPAAKRFFEQHFLSRHLNISDLFNFREPARDLSRLCARENFEPPVAKILSETGRLSRHPVFVVGIYSGQDKLGEGAGSSLLEARSRAAVAALKAWYLYSPLEVRLPNSMEEEGAAPWKPVHVDLGEVIV
;
A
#
# COMPACT_ATOMS: atom_id res chain seq x y z
N MET A 1 -22.46 -26.44 -12.41
CA MET A 1 -21.62 -26.18 -11.20
C MET A 1 -22.28 -25.09 -10.38
N LYS A 2 -22.64 -25.39 -9.13
CA LYS A 2 -23.48 -24.52 -8.28
C LYS A 2 -22.67 -23.30 -7.81
N ARG A 3 -23.16 -22.10 -8.11
CA ARG A 3 -22.61 -20.81 -7.67
C ARG A 3 -22.82 -20.64 -6.17
N LEU A 4 -21.74 -20.45 -5.42
CA LEU A 4 -21.79 -20.08 -4.00
C LEU A 4 -22.10 -18.58 -3.89
N HIS A 5 -23.32 -18.24 -3.46
CA HIS A 5 -23.70 -16.89 -3.09
C HIS A 5 -23.08 -16.54 -1.74
N LEU A 6 -22.05 -15.69 -1.73
CA LEU A 6 -21.48 -15.05 -0.52
C LEU A 6 -22.35 -13.86 -0.05
N GLN A 7 -23.67 -14.08 0.06
CA GLN A 7 -24.59 -13.11 0.64
C GLN A 7 -25.35 -13.76 1.80
N ARG A 8 -24.70 -13.77 2.96
CA ARG A 8 -25.28 -13.84 4.31
C ARG A 8 -24.11 -14.23 5.20
N TRP A 9 -23.52 -13.25 5.87
CA TRP A 9 -22.84 -13.35 7.18
C TRP A 9 -22.55 -11.93 7.73
N SER A 10 -23.50 -11.01 7.56
CA SER A 10 -23.49 -9.70 8.22
C SER A 10 -24.81 -9.48 8.94
N SER A 11 -25.14 -10.41 9.84
CA SER A 11 -26.22 -10.21 10.81
C SER A 11 -25.89 -10.93 12.12
N SER A 12 -24.78 -10.55 12.75
CA SER A 12 -24.64 -10.64 14.20
C SER A 12 -24.76 -9.23 14.76
N VAL A 13 -25.97 -8.93 15.21
CA VAL A 13 -26.28 -7.79 16.05
C VAL A 13 -25.43 -7.91 17.33
N LEU A 14 -24.37 -7.11 17.43
CA LEU A 14 -23.66 -6.91 18.69
C LEU A 14 -23.96 -5.50 19.21
N SER A 15 -24.57 -5.48 20.38
CA SER A 15 -24.87 -4.30 21.19
C SER A 15 -23.65 -3.39 21.37
N PRO A 16 -23.80 -2.06 21.29
CA PRO A 16 -22.70 -1.12 21.33
C PRO A 16 -22.35 -0.78 22.78
N GLN A 17 -21.67 -1.68 23.48
CA GLN A 17 -20.96 -1.41 24.74
C GLN A 17 -20.37 -2.74 25.22
N VAL A 18 -19.07 -2.96 25.01
CA VAL A 18 -18.15 -3.67 25.92
C VAL A 18 -16.82 -3.83 25.17
N ARG A 19 -15.76 -3.20 25.68
CA ARG A 19 -14.37 -3.62 25.48
C ARG A 19 -14.12 -4.71 26.52
N ALA A 20 -13.83 -5.93 26.12
CA ALA A 20 -13.42 -6.96 27.06
C ALA A 20 -11.98 -6.65 27.52
N GLY A 21 -11.83 -6.12 28.73
CA GLY A 21 -10.53 -5.95 29.36
C GLY A 21 -9.94 -7.32 29.72
N SER A 22 -8.71 -7.58 29.29
CA SER A 22 -7.94 -8.77 29.64
C SER A 22 -7.57 -8.76 31.12
N ARG A 23 -8.32 -9.52 31.93
CA ARG A 23 -7.84 -10.07 33.21
C ARG A 23 -8.35 -11.50 33.38
N LEU A 24 -7.65 -12.46 32.80
CA LEU A 24 -7.79 -13.86 33.16
C LEU A 24 -6.67 -14.24 34.12
N GLN A 25 -6.94 -14.13 35.42
CA GLN A 25 -6.29 -14.99 36.41
C GLN A 25 -7.21 -16.16 36.67
N ARG A 26 -6.78 -17.34 36.23
CA ARG A 26 -7.34 -18.65 36.61
C ARG A 26 -7.25 -18.77 38.14
N ARG A 27 -8.41 -18.83 38.81
CA ARG A 27 -8.56 -19.64 40.03
C ARG A 27 -9.60 -20.70 39.74
N ILE A 28 -9.10 -21.92 39.59
CA ILE A 28 -9.88 -23.15 39.54
C ILE A 28 -10.34 -23.40 40.99
N GLN A 29 -11.64 -23.33 41.24
CA GLN A 29 -12.23 -23.88 42.46
C GLN A 29 -13.15 -25.04 42.06
N HIS A 30 -12.85 -26.21 42.62
CA HIS A 30 -13.62 -27.44 42.45
C HIS A 30 -15.04 -27.26 43.01
N GLY A 31 -16.05 -27.37 42.14
CA GLY A 31 -17.45 -27.45 42.55
C GLY A 31 -17.78 -28.86 43.03
N ILE A 32 -17.96 -29.02 44.34
CA ILE A 32 -18.52 -30.22 44.97
C ILE A 32 -20.02 -30.23 44.69
N ARG A 33 -20.48 -31.35 44.14
CA ARG A 33 -21.85 -31.65 43.74
C ARG A 33 -22.60 -32.20 44.97
N TYR A 34 -23.62 -31.50 45.47
CA TYR A 34 -24.57 -32.08 46.42
C TYR A 34 -25.87 -32.42 45.69
N GLN A 35 -26.22 -33.70 45.72
CA GLN A 35 -27.50 -34.24 45.26
C GLN A 35 -28.53 -34.14 46.38
N THR A 36 -29.77 -33.85 45.98
CA THR A 36 -30.99 -33.80 46.79
C THR A 36 -31.65 -35.17 46.91
N THR A 37 -32.04 -35.56 48.13
CA THR A 37 -33.20 -36.39 48.49
C THR A 37 -33.62 -35.91 49.90
N THR A 38 -34.87 -35.58 50.22
CA THR A 38 -36.03 -36.46 50.41
C THR A 38 -37.32 -35.63 50.54
N SER A 39 -38.47 -36.31 50.64
CA SER A 39 -39.84 -35.90 50.35
C SER A 39 -40.80 -35.94 51.56
N ILE A 40 -41.67 -34.90 51.69
CA ILE A 40 -43.14 -34.89 52.03
C ILE A 40 -43.55 -35.31 53.49
N PRO A 41 -44.74 -34.95 54.10
CA PRO A 41 -45.87 -34.04 53.77
C PRO A 41 -46.26 -32.99 54.85
N ALA A 42 -47.31 -32.22 54.53
CA ALA A 42 -47.94 -31.12 55.27
C ALA A 42 -48.73 -31.48 56.55
N THR A 43 -48.86 -30.50 57.44
CA THR A 43 -50.03 -30.27 58.32
C THR A 43 -50.25 -28.77 58.51
N ALA A 44 -51.52 -28.38 58.54
CA ALA A 44 -52.01 -27.01 58.73
C ALA A 44 -52.35 -26.77 60.21
N ALA A 45 -51.93 -25.62 60.77
CA ALA A 45 -52.70 -24.74 61.63
C ALA A 45 -51.79 -23.68 62.31
N GLU A 46 -52.21 -22.42 62.17
CA GLU A 46 -52.08 -21.32 63.14
C GLU A 46 -50.67 -20.87 63.60
N ALA A 47 -50.25 -19.70 63.12
CA ALA A 47 -50.05 -18.52 63.99
C ALA A 47 -49.59 -17.31 63.15
N GLU A 48 -50.29 -16.20 63.34
CA GLU A 48 -50.03 -14.89 62.78
C GLU A 48 -48.61 -14.39 63.10
N GLN A 49 -47.78 -14.15 62.09
CA GLN A 49 -46.66 -13.21 62.19
C GLN A 49 -46.55 -12.42 60.88
N SER A 50 -46.70 -11.11 61.03
CA SER A 50 -46.57 -10.06 60.03
C SER A 50 -45.27 -10.19 59.23
N ILE A 51 -45.39 -10.51 57.95
CA ILE A 51 -44.29 -10.40 56.98
C ILE A 51 -44.27 -8.96 56.48
N GLU A 52 -43.32 -8.18 56.97
CA GLU A 52 -42.91 -6.93 56.34
C GLU A 52 -42.30 -7.29 54.97
N GLU A 53 -42.98 -6.90 53.89
CA GLU A 53 -42.50 -7.10 52.52
C GLU A 53 -41.30 -6.17 52.27
N GLN A 54 -40.11 -6.58 52.69
CA GLN A 54 -38.86 -5.96 52.28
C GLN A 54 -38.65 -6.27 50.79
N ALA A 55 -38.92 -5.26 49.96
CA ALA A 55 -38.49 -5.23 48.57
C ALA A 55 -37.02 -5.65 48.46
N PRO A 56 -36.63 -6.48 47.48
CA PRO A 56 -35.23 -6.84 47.31
C PRO A 56 -34.42 -5.55 47.16
N PRO A 57 -33.26 -5.40 47.83
CA PRO A 57 -32.47 -4.19 47.73
C PRO A 57 -32.20 -3.97 46.25
N ALA A 58 -32.65 -2.82 45.75
CA ALA A 58 -32.37 -2.41 44.40
C ALA A 58 -30.88 -2.61 44.18
N ILE A 59 -30.52 -3.54 43.29
CA ILE A 59 -29.17 -3.64 42.78
C ILE A 59 -28.96 -2.29 42.11
N ILE A 60 -28.32 -1.36 42.82
CA ILE A 60 -27.79 -0.14 42.27
C ILE A 60 -26.80 -0.64 41.24
N ARG A 61 -27.27 -0.78 39.98
CA ARG A 61 -26.40 -0.91 38.83
C ARG A 61 -25.59 0.37 38.86
N SER A 62 -24.37 0.28 39.39
CA SER A 62 -23.40 1.35 39.30
C SER A 62 -23.43 1.84 37.85
N PRO A 63 -23.60 3.15 37.60
CA PRO A 63 -23.63 3.65 36.24
C PRO A 63 -22.34 3.18 35.61
N ARG A 64 -22.43 2.35 34.55
CA ARG A 64 -21.28 1.86 33.77
C ARG A 64 -20.33 3.04 33.62
N SER A 65 -19.18 2.98 34.28
CA SER A 65 -18.21 4.08 34.24
C SER A 65 -17.95 4.39 32.78
N LYS A 66 -18.35 5.58 32.33
CA LYS A 66 -18.06 6.04 30.98
C LYS A 66 -16.55 6.07 30.90
N VAL A 67 -15.95 5.09 30.24
CA VAL A 67 -14.50 5.04 29.99
C VAL A 67 -14.13 6.40 29.42
N ALA A 68 -13.25 7.13 30.11
CA ALA A 68 -12.88 8.48 29.72
C ALA A 68 -12.33 8.45 28.28
N LYS A 69 -12.77 9.37 27.42
CA LYS A 69 -12.31 9.42 26.01
C LYS A 69 -10.77 9.44 25.91
N HIS A 70 -10.14 10.09 26.88
CA HIS A 70 -8.68 10.20 27.02
C HIS A 70 -7.96 8.87 27.24
N SER A 71 -8.62 7.82 27.75
CA SER A 71 -7.99 6.52 27.98
C SER A 71 -8.07 5.59 26.77
N LEU A 72 -8.73 6.00 25.69
CA LEU A 72 -8.81 5.21 24.47
C LEU A 72 -7.64 5.58 23.54
N PRO A 73 -7.02 4.60 22.86
CA PRO A 73 -5.94 4.86 21.91
C PRO A 73 -6.41 5.61 20.66
N SER A 74 -7.66 5.36 20.25
CA SER A 74 -8.31 5.89 19.06
C SER A 74 -9.75 6.32 19.38
N PRO A 75 -10.34 7.22 18.58
CA PRO A 75 -11.69 7.73 18.82
C PRO A 75 -12.74 6.63 18.66
N PRO A 76 -13.86 6.72 19.40
CA PRO A 76 -14.93 5.75 19.27
C PRO A 76 -15.59 5.85 17.89
N VAL A 77 -15.97 4.71 17.31
CA VAL A 77 -16.59 4.62 15.97
C VAL A 77 -17.77 5.58 15.77
N LYS A 78 -18.57 5.83 16.82
CA LYS A 78 -19.72 6.75 16.76
C LYS A 78 -19.32 8.20 16.48
N ALA A 79 -18.14 8.63 16.93
CA ALA A 79 -17.63 9.98 16.71
C ALA A 79 -17.37 10.27 15.22
N ALA A 80 -17.20 9.24 14.39
CA ALA A 80 -17.01 9.41 12.96
C ALA A 80 -18.20 10.11 12.27
N ARG A 81 -19.43 9.93 12.77
CA ARG A 81 -20.64 10.57 12.22
C ARG A 81 -20.77 12.04 12.57
N GLU A 82 -20.13 12.46 13.65
CA GLU A 82 -20.17 13.84 14.15
C GLU A 82 -19.03 14.69 13.57
N SER A 83 -18.05 14.05 12.91
CA SER A 83 -16.89 14.72 12.33
C SER A 83 -17.21 15.44 11.02
N ALA A 84 -17.11 16.77 11.02
CA ALA A 84 -17.19 17.57 9.80
C ALA A 84 -15.98 17.33 8.87
N LYS A 85 -14.81 17.04 9.43
CA LYS A 85 -13.57 16.80 8.66
C LYS A 85 -13.68 15.53 7.81
N LEU A 86 -14.24 14.45 8.37
CA LEU A 86 -14.48 13.22 7.63
C LEU A 86 -15.51 13.41 6.53
N ALA A 87 -16.62 14.10 6.81
CA ALA A 87 -17.64 14.38 5.80
C ALA A 87 -17.06 15.22 4.65
N ALA A 88 -16.24 16.22 4.97
CA ALA A 88 -15.55 17.04 3.98
C ALA A 88 -14.55 16.22 3.13
N LEU A 89 -13.77 15.34 3.76
CA LEU A 89 -12.82 14.48 3.05
C LEU A 89 -13.53 13.47 2.14
N HIS A 90 -14.61 12.86 2.61
CA HIS A 90 -15.44 11.93 1.83
C HIS A 90 -16.00 12.60 0.57
N ALA A 91 -16.54 13.82 0.72
CA ALA A 91 -17.06 14.60 -0.40
C ALA A 91 -15.95 15.07 -1.36
N ARG A 92 -14.81 15.53 -0.84
CA ARG A 92 -13.68 16.04 -1.62
C ARG A 92 -13.08 14.99 -2.54
N LEU A 93 -12.95 13.75 -2.06
CA LEU A 93 -12.41 12.63 -2.82
C LEU A 93 -13.45 11.91 -3.69
N TYR A 94 -14.69 12.44 -3.72
CA TYR A 94 -15.81 11.86 -4.46
C TYR A 94 -15.99 10.35 -4.14
N LEU A 95 -15.89 10.01 -2.85
CA LEU A 95 -15.96 8.61 -2.43
C LEU A 95 -17.36 8.03 -2.65
N PRO A 96 -17.48 6.72 -2.94
CA PRO A 96 -18.76 6.10 -3.15
C PRO A 96 -19.62 6.19 -1.88
N SER A 97 -20.91 6.47 -2.03
CA SER A 97 -21.87 6.55 -0.91
C SER A 97 -22.02 5.25 -0.12
N ARG A 98 -21.61 4.11 -0.72
CA ARG A 98 -21.54 2.80 -0.05
C ARG A 98 -20.41 2.70 0.99
N LEU A 99 -19.40 3.56 0.90
CA LEU A 99 -18.32 3.64 1.87
C LEU A 99 -18.78 4.51 3.05
N PRO A 100 -18.99 3.92 4.24
CA PRO A 100 -19.45 4.67 5.41
C PRO A 100 -18.31 5.48 6.03
N LEU A 101 -18.66 6.59 6.71
CA LEU A 101 -17.69 7.47 7.38
C LEU A 101 -16.91 6.73 8.48
N GLU A 102 -17.50 5.70 9.07
CA GLU A 102 -16.87 4.85 10.07
C GLU A 102 -15.68 4.07 9.52
N THR A 103 -15.78 3.54 8.29
CA THR A 103 -14.67 2.85 7.64
C THR A 103 -13.60 3.85 7.23
N LEU A 104 -14.00 5.04 6.76
CA LEU A 104 -13.06 6.11 6.43
C LEU A 104 -12.28 6.60 7.66
N ALA A 105 -12.94 6.71 8.81
CA ALA A 105 -12.30 7.01 10.08
C ALA A 105 -11.26 5.95 10.46
N ARG A 106 -11.59 4.66 10.25
CA ARG A 106 -10.66 3.56 10.48
C ARG A 106 -9.41 3.65 9.60
N CYS A 107 -9.52 4.11 8.35
CA CYS A 107 -8.35 4.30 7.48
C CYS A 107 -7.32 5.30 8.06
N LEU A 108 -7.77 6.27 8.86
CA LEU A 108 -6.93 7.31 9.48
C LEU A 108 -6.30 6.87 10.82
N VAL A 109 -6.59 5.68 11.31
CA VAL A 109 -6.00 5.13 12.55
C VAL A 109 -4.90 4.15 12.16
N ASP A 110 -3.65 4.54 12.35
CA ASP A 110 -2.48 3.70 12.09
C ASP A 110 -2.32 2.58 13.14
N GLU A 111 -1.64 1.49 12.78
CA GLU A 111 -1.32 0.39 13.72
C GLU A 111 -0.50 0.87 14.92
N SER A 112 0.34 1.90 14.74
CA SER A 112 1.09 2.50 15.85
C SER A 112 0.23 3.31 16.82
N ALA A 113 -0.97 3.75 16.42
CA ALA A 113 -1.91 4.45 17.29
C ALA A 113 -2.80 3.47 18.06
N ASP A 114 -3.34 2.45 17.38
CA ASP A 114 -4.18 1.41 18.00
C ASP A 114 -3.64 0.01 17.68
N PRO A 115 -3.16 -0.75 18.68
CA PRO A 115 -2.65 -2.11 18.45
C PRO A 115 -3.76 -3.11 18.11
N ASN A 116 -5.04 -2.76 18.24
CA ASN A 116 -6.13 -3.67 17.91
C ASN A 116 -6.39 -3.68 16.39
N HIS A 117 -6.26 -4.86 15.77
CA HIS A 117 -6.43 -5.04 14.33
C HIS A 117 -7.84 -4.65 13.82
N ASN A 118 -8.85 -4.66 14.70
CA ASN A 118 -10.22 -4.30 14.34
C ASN A 118 -10.42 -2.79 14.17
N PHE A 119 -9.56 -1.97 14.79
CA PHE A 119 -9.69 -0.51 14.82
C PHE A 119 -8.57 0.21 14.06
N ASN A 120 -7.49 -0.50 13.71
CA ASN A 120 -6.41 0.03 12.88
C ASN A 120 -6.67 -0.15 11.38
N ASN A 121 -5.85 0.52 10.57
CA ASN A 121 -5.91 0.51 9.11
C ASN A 121 -5.05 -0.58 8.44
N GLU A 122 -4.27 -1.37 9.20
CA GLU A 122 -3.27 -2.32 8.70
C GLU A 122 -3.85 -3.27 7.62
N SER A 123 -4.91 -4.00 7.95
CA SER A 123 -5.56 -4.94 7.02
C SER A 123 -6.10 -4.29 5.75
N LEU A 124 -6.60 -3.06 5.84
CA LEU A 124 -7.10 -2.30 4.69
C LEU A 124 -5.94 -1.83 3.81
N ALA A 125 -4.84 -1.41 4.45
CA ALA A 125 -3.66 -0.93 3.75
C ALA A 125 -2.92 -2.06 3.04
N THR A 126 -2.84 -3.26 3.60
CA THR A 126 -2.27 -4.43 2.91
C THR A 126 -3.04 -4.73 1.63
N LEU A 127 -4.37 -4.80 1.71
CA LEU A 127 -5.22 -5.02 0.53
C LEU A 127 -5.05 -3.90 -0.51
N GLY A 128 -5.05 -2.64 -0.07
CA GLY A 128 -4.87 -1.51 -0.98
C GLY A 128 -3.47 -1.44 -1.59
N HIS A 129 -2.44 -1.87 -0.86
CA HIS A 129 -1.09 -2.00 -1.38
C HIS A 129 -1.04 -3.02 -2.52
N ASP A 130 -1.63 -4.21 -2.33
CA ASP A 130 -1.68 -5.24 -3.36
C ASP A 130 -2.40 -4.75 -4.62
N LEU A 131 -3.55 -4.07 -4.46
CA LEU A 131 -4.31 -3.50 -5.56
C LEU A 131 -3.52 -2.41 -6.32
N LEU A 132 -2.91 -1.47 -5.60
CA LEU A 132 -2.11 -0.42 -6.22
C LEU A 132 -0.90 -0.99 -6.95
N THR A 133 -0.24 -1.98 -6.36
CA THR A 133 0.88 -2.69 -6.99
C THR A 133 0.42 -3.38 -8.26
N GLN A 134 -0.69 -4.12 -8.22
CA GLN A 134 -1.24 -4.81 -9.39
C GLN A 134 -1.62 -3.83 -10.50
N TYR A 135 -2.35 -2.76 -10.18
CA TYR A 135 -2.82 -1.77 -11.17
C TYR A 135 -1.67 -0.97 -11.80
N THR A 136 -0.66 -0.64 -11.01
CA THR A 136 0.49 0.13 -11.52
C THR A 136 1.40 -0.76 -12.36
N SER A 137 1.68 -1.98 -11.91
CA SER A 137 2.56 -2.90 -12.64
C SER A 137 1.93 -3.35 -13.95
N GLU A 138 0.62 -3.68 -13.98
CA GLU A 138 -0.05 -4.03 -15.23
C GLU A 138 -0.02 -2.86 -16.22
N TYR A 139 -0.22 -1.63 -15.73
CA TYR A 139 -0.21 -0.43 -16.57
C TYR A 139 1.17 -0.22 -17.18
N LEU A 140 2.23 -0.28 -16.36
CA LEU A 140 3.60 -0.07 -16.82
C LEU A 140 4.04 -1.14 -17.83
N ILE A 141 3.78 -2.41 -17.54
CA ILE A 141 4.19 -3.53 -18.41
C ILE A 141 3.41 -3.53 -19.72
N CYS A 142 2.11 -3.25 -19.69
CA CYS A 142 1.31 -3.24 -20.93
C CYS A 142 1.56 -1.99 -21.77
N THR A 143 1.86 -0.84 -21.15
CA THR A 143 2.16 0.41 -21.85
C THR A 143 3.59 0.43 -22.39
N TYR A 144 4.54 -0.12 -21.65
CA TYR A 144 5.96 -0.18 -22.01
C TYR A 144 6.50 -1.61 -21.86
N PRO A 145 6.19 -2.52 -22.79
CA PRO A 145 6.52 -3.95 -22.67
C PRO A 145 8.01 -4.28 -22.67
N ARG A 146 8.86 -3.32 -23.07
CA ARG A 146 10.33 -3.49 -23.15
C ARG A 146 11.07 -2.84 -21.98
N LEU A 147 10.37 -2.31 -20.98
CA LEU A 147 10.99 -1.51 -19.94
C LEU A 147 11.96 -2.36 -19.09
N PRO A 148 13.21 -1.92 -18.85
CA PRO A 148 14.14 -2.60 -17.95
C PRO A 148 13.58 -2.72 -16.53
N MET A 149 13.90 -3.81 -15.82
CA MET A 149 13.32 -4.07 -14.49
C MET A 149 13.71 -3.01 -13.46
N THR A 150 14.92 -2.47 -13.56
CA THR A 150 15.37 -1.37 -12.69
C THR A 150 14.54 -0.10 -12.88
N VAL A 151 14.11 0.17 -14.12
CA VAL A 151 13.27 1.30 -14.46
C VAL A 151 11.83 1.04 -14.04
N ILE A 152 11.34 -0.21 -14.15
CA ILE A 152 10.03 -0.61 -13.61
C ILE A 152 9.98 -0.36 -12.10
N PHE A 153 10.99 -0.78 -11.33
CA PHE A 153 11.05 -0.51 -9.89
C PHE A 153 11.02 0.98 -9.57
N ALA A 154 11.82 1.79 -10.29
CA ALA A 154 11.83 3.23 -10.12
C ALA A 154 10.48 3.88 -10.48
N ALA A 155 9.83 3.42 -11.56
CA ALA A 155 8.53 3.90 -11.98
C ALA A 155 7.43 3.51 -10.96
N MET A 156 7.43 2.27 -10.47
CA MET A 156 6.56 1.81 -9.40
C MET A 156 6.70 2.67 -8.15
N PHE A 157 7.94 2.97 -7.73
CA PHE A 157 8.22 3.86 -6.61
C PHE A 157 7.76 5.30 -6.89
N ALA A 158 7.88 5.78 -8.12
CA ALA A 158 7.44 7.12 -8.49
C ALA A 158 5.89 7.26 -8.53
N TYR A 159 5.15 6.19 -8.86
CA TYR A 159 3.69 6.21 -8.79
C TYR A 159 3.17 5.96 -7.37
N VAL A 160 3.59 4.87 -6.72
CA VAL A 160 2.98 4.35 -5.47
C VAL A 160 3.99 4.26 -4.31
N GLY A 161 5.14 4.94 -4.41
CA GLY A 161 6.12 5.00 -3.33
C GLY A 161 5.60 5.78 -2.12
N PRO A 162 6.17 5.56 -0.93
CA PRO A 162 5.71 6.20 0.31
C PRO A 162 5.73 7.74 0.21
N LYS A 163 6.75 8.30 -0.46
CA LYS A 163 6.87 9.76 -0.66
C LYS A 163 5.75 10.34 -1.53
N THR A 164 5.35 9.63 -2.59
CA THR A 164 4.30 10.10 -3.48
C THR A 164 2.93 9.98 -2.83
N LEU A 165 2.68 8.87 -2.13
CA LEU A 165 1.46 8.69 -1.35
C LEU A 165 1.34 9.73 -0.22
N ALA A 166 2.43 10.07 0.45
CA ALA A 166 2.44 11.13 1.46
C ALA A 166 2.26 12.54 0.86
N ALA A 167 2.68 12.77 -0.38
CA ALA A 167 2.33 13.99 -1.10
C ALA A 167 0.83 14.03 -1.44
N MET A 168 0.27 12.92 -1.94
CA MET A 168 -1.16 12.80 -2.24
C MET A 168 -2.03 13.00 -1.01
N SER A 169 -1.67 12.43 0.16
CA SER A 169 -2.45 12.63 1.39
C SER A 169 -2.50 14.11 1.80
N ARG A 170 -1.41 14.86 1.58
CA ARG A 170 -1.37 16.31 1.82
C ARG A 170 -2.21 17.07 0.81
N GLU A 171 -2.16 16.70 -0.47
CA GLU A 171 -3.03 17.25 -1.52
C GLU A 171 -4.52 17.02 -1.20
N TRP A 172 -4.86 15.87 -0.61
CA TRP A 172 -6.21 15.54 -0.16
C TRP A 172 -6.66 16.32 1.08
N GLY A 173 -5.76 17.11 1.70
CA GLY A 173 -6.06 17.91 2.88
C GLY A 173 -6.21 17.09 4.16
N VAL A 174 -5.46 16.00 4.29
CA VAL A 174 -5.40 15.19 5.52
C VAL A 174 -4.45 15.84 6.51
N GLU A 175 -4.98 16.19 7.67
CA GLU A 175 -4.22 16.80 8.77
C GLU A 175 -3.71 15.73 9.74
N LEU A 176 -2.47 15.90 10.22
CA LEU A 176 -1.86 14.99 11.19
C LEU A 176 -2.34 15.33 12.60
N ALA A 177 -2.66 14.31 13.40
CA ALA A 177 -2.85 14.49 14.84
C ALA A 177 -1.51 14.82 15.52
N ALA A 178 -1.57 15.59 16.62
CA ALA A 178 -0.40 15.87 17.44
C ALA A 178 0.08 14.62 18.19
N ALA A 179 -0.86 13.91 18.81
CA ALA A 179 -0.68 12.62 19.46
C ALA A 179 -1.93 11.75 19.21
N PRO A 180 -1.80 10.42 19.19
CA PRO A 180 -2.94 9.52 19.10
C PRO A 180 -3.77 9.57 20.39
N GLY A 181 -5.10 9.52 20.26
CA GLY A 181 -5.98 9.52 21.41
C GLY A 181 -7.46 9.57 21.06
N GLY A 182 -8.31 9.04 21.94
CA GLY A 182 -9.75 8.97 21.73
C GLY A 182 -10.50 10.31 21.83
N GLU A 183 -9.82 11.37 22.23
CA GLU A 183 -10.34 12.74 22.23
C GLU A 183 -10.22 13.43 20.88
N VAL A 184 -9.29 12.98 20.03
CA VAL A 184 -8.98 13.60 18.74
C VAL A 184 -10.13 13.36 17.78
N ASP A 185 -10.47 14.36 16.97
CA ASP A 185 -11.43 14.21 15.88
C ASP A 185 -10.96 13.08 14.93
N PRO A 186 -11.80 12.06 14.65
CA PRO A 186 -11.44 10.97 13.74
C PRO A 186 -11.10 11.40 12.31
N GLY A 187 -11.32 12.66 11.94
CA GLY A 187 -10.85 13.24 10.67
C GLY A 187 -9.35 13.56 10.59
N HIS A 188 -8.59 13.38 11.68
CA HIS A 188 -7.13 13.50 11.69
C HIS A 188 -6.43 12.16 11.53
N LEU A 189 -5.28 12.15 10.85
CA LEU A 189 -4.40 10.99 10.77
C LEU A 189 -3.70 10.76 12.11
N GLN A 190 -3.97 9.64 12.77
CA GLN A 190 -3.46 9.29 14.09
C GLN A 190 -2.38 8.23 13.99
N PHE A 191 -1.20 8.52 14.52
CA PHE A 191 -0.06 7.61 14.59
C PHE A 191 0.86 8.05 15.74
N THR A 192 1.65 7.13 16.27
CA THR A 192 2.67 7.45 17.28
C THR A 192 3.92 7.93 16.56
N ARG A 193 4.32 9.19 16.78
CA ARG A 193 5.47 9.80 16.09
C ARG A 193 6.78 9.17 16.55
N ALA A 194 7.65 8.85 15.58
CA ALA A 194 9.01 8.45 15.87
C ALA A 194 9.79 9.58 16.58
N ALA A 195 10.68 9.20 17.50
CA ALA A 195 11.55 10.15 18.18
C ALA A 195 12.53 10.81 17.19
N PRO A 196 12.93 12.08 17.40
CA PRO A 196 13.96 12.72 16.60
C PRO A 196 15.27 11.92 16.65
N GLY A 197 15.87 11.65 15.48
CA GLY A 197 17.13 10.89 15.36
C GLY A 197 16.97 9.42 14.98
N VAL A 198 15.74 8.91 14.82
CA VAL A 198 15.51 7.59 14.23
C VAL A 198 15.66 7.69 12.71
N ASP A 199 16.55 6.89 12.14
CA ASP A 199 16.74 6.82 10.68
C ASP A 199 15.54 6.14 10.01
N PRO A 200 14.75 6.86 9.19
CA PRO A 200 13.56 6.29 8.55
C PRO A 200 13.88 5.32 7.42
N ASN A 201 15.10 5.41 6.87
CA ASN A 201 15.59 4.58 5.77
C ASN A 201 16.57 3.50 6.26
N ALA A 202 16.54 3.16 7.56
CA ALA A 202 17.37 2.08 8.07
C ALA A 202 17.03 0.78 7.35
N THR A 203 18.04 0.18 6.72
CA THR A 203 17.91 -1.12 6.07
C THR A 203 17.41 -2.14 7.10
N PRO A 204 16.37 -2.93 6.80
CA PRO A 204 15.93 -3.96 7.73
C PRO A 204 17.07 -4.92 8.06
N THR A 205 17.20 -5.27 9.33
CA THR A 205 18.32 -6.07 9.87
C THR A 205 18.16 -7.58 9.64
N ALA A 206 16.94 -8.03 9.36
CA ALA A 206 16.61 -9.43 9.11
C ALA A 206 15.63 -9.50 7.95
N THR A 207 16.09 -9.94 6.79
CA THR A 207 15.35 -10.17 5.55
C THR A 207 15.21 -11.68 5.32
N ASN A 208 14.38 -12.07 4.35
CA ASN A 208 14.22 -13.48 3.96
C ASN A 208 15.40 -14.02 3.12
N ARG A 209 16.50 -13.26 2.97
CA ARG A 209 17.62 -13.62 2.11
C ARG A 209 18.66 -14.49 2.81
N THR A 210 19.24 -15.40 2.05
CA THR A 210 20.46 -16.11 2.46
C THR A 210 21.67 -15.16 2.42
N TYR A 211 22.56 -15.30 3.40
CA TYR A 211 23.83 -14.55 3.49
C TYR A 211 23.69 -13.01 3.57
N GLU A 212 22.65 -12.51 4.24
CA GLU A 212 22.43 -11.06 4.38
C GLU A 212 23.59 -10.32 5.06
N GLU A 213 24.29 -10.98 5.99
CA GLU A 213 25.45 -10.44 6.69
C GLU A 213 26.54 -9.92 5.74
N GLN A 214 26.61 -10.46 4.51
CA GLN A 214 27.57 -10.06 3.50
C GLN A 214 27.05 -8.89 2.67
N THR A 215 27.11 -7.70 3.27
CA THR A 215 26.64 -6.44 2.68
C THR A 215 27.40 -6.01 1.42
N THR A 216 28.61 -6.51 1.20
CA THR A 216 29.46 -6.19 0.03
C THR A 216 29.09 -6.98 -1.22
N TRP A 217 28.29 -8.04 -1.09
CA TRP A 217 27.97 -8.92 -2.20
C TRP A 217 26.98 -8.25 -3.17
N ARG A 218 27.25 -8.42 -4.47
CA ARG A 218 26.38 -7.88 -5.52
C ARG A 218 25.04 -8.63 -5.49
N ARG A 219 23.95 -7.87 -5.38
CA ARG A 219 22.58 -8.39 -5.50
C ARG A 219 22.16 -8.37 -6.97
N SER A 220 21.66 -9.50 -7.49
CA SER A 220 21.15 -9.59 -8.86
C SER A 220 19.73 -9.04 -8.95
N ILE A 221 19.31 -8.60 -10.14
CA ILE A 221 17.93 -8.13 -10.36
C ILE A 221 16.93 -9.28 -10.12
N THR A 222 17.26 -10.50 -10.54
CA THR A 222 16.42 -11.68 -10.31
C THR A 222 16.20 -11.97 -8.83
N SER A 223 17.21 -11.76 -7.97
CA SER A 223 17.04 -11.94 -6.54
C SER A 223 16.25 -10.79 -5.90
N LYS A 224 16.25 -9.59 -6.48
CA LYS A 224 15.37 -8.50 -6.04
C LYS A 224 13.91 -8.83 -6.28
N ILE A 225 13.56 -9.34 -7.47
CA ILE A 225 12.18 -9.68 -7.81
C ILE A 225 11.56 -10.70 -6.84
N VAL A 226 12.36 -11.64 -6.32
CA VAL A 226 11.87 -12.72 -5.45
C VAL A 226 11.87 -12.36 -3.97
N TYR A 227 12.90 -11.66 -3.50
CA TYR A 227 13.14 -11.49 -2.06
C TYR A 227 12.94 -10.06 -1.53
N ASP A 228 12.93 -9.06 -2.41
CA ASP A 228 12.74 -7.66 -2.03
C ASP A 228 11.27 -7.22 -2.23
N ASP A 229 10.98 -5.99 -1.84
CA ASP A 229 9.68 -5.34 -2.05
C ASP A 229 9.39 -5.13 -3.55
N VAL A 230 8.17 -4.70 -3.84
CA VAL A 230 7.68 -4.26 -5.16
C VAL A 230 8.51 -3.12 -5.77
N PHE A 231 9.30 -2.41 -4.96
CA PHE A 231 10.22 -1.36 -5.37
C PHE A 231 11.68 -1.84 -5.52
N GLY A 232 11.98 -3.11 -5.24
CA GLY A 232 13.34 -3.66 -5.28
C GLY A 232 14.21 -3.27 -4.08
N ASP A 233 13.57 -2.87 -2.98
CA ASP A 233 14.18 -2.55 -1.68
C ASP A 233 14.05 -3.72 -0.70
N PRO A 234 15.05 -3.99 0.15
CA PRO A 234 15.01 -5.10 1.09
C PRO A 234 13.86 -4.93 2.10
N THR A 235 13.13 -6.01 2.37
CA THR A 235 12.01 -6.05 3.33
C THR A 235 12.32 -6.94 4.53
N LYS A 236 11.74 -6.61 5.68
CA LYS A 236 11.84 -7.47 6.88
C LYS A 236 11.33 -8.88 6.58
N ALA A 237 11.99 -9.87 7.16
CA ALA A 237 11.65 -11.27 7.06
C ALA A 237 10.21 -11.50 7.54
N SER A 238 9.49 -12.38 6.85
CA SER A 238 8.15 -12.76 7.26
C SER A 238 8.23 -13.53 8.57
N VAL A 239 7.64 -12.99 9.63
CA VAL A 239 7.60 -13.64 10.94
C VAL A 239 6.34 -14.47 11.06
N ASP A 240 6.48 -15.73 11.48
CA ASP A 240 5.37 -16.62 11.82
C ASP A 240 4.32 -15.88 12.68
N PRO A 241 3.03 -15.88 12.30
CA PRO A 241 1.98 -15.19 13.06
C PRO A 241 1.88 -15.59 14.54
N ARG A 242 2.39 -16.77 14.89
CA ARG A 242 2.41 -17.28 16.27
C ARG A 242 3.58 -16.78 17.11
N LYS A 243 4.69 -16.36 16.49
CA LYS A 243 5.92 -15.87 17.14
C LYS A 243 6.03 -14.34 17.10
N GLN A 244 4.99 -13.72 16.57
CA GLN A 244 4.90 -12.31 16.30
C GLN A 244 4.78 -11.56 17.63
N ALA A 245 5.69 -10.63 17.90
CA ALA A 245 5.65 -9.78 19.09
C ALA A 245 4.30 -9.04 19.20
N PRO A 246 3.80 -8.75 20.41
CA PRO A 246 2.60 -7.95 20.56
C PRO A 246 2.77 -6.59 19.85
N ALA A 247 1.70 -6.08 19.23
CA ALA A 247 1.73 -4.88 18.40
C ALA A 247 2.29 -3.64 19.14
N THR A 248 2.16 -3.59 20.47
CA THR A 248 2.72 -2.53 21.33
C THR A 248 4.24 -2.41 21.20
N ASP A 249 4.94 -3.54 21.07
CA ASP A 249 6.40 -3.57 21.09
C ASP A 249 6.98 -3.33 19.69
N ARG A 250 6.21 -3.65 18.64
CA ARG A 250 6.62 -3.48 17.23
C ARG A 250 6.82 -2.01 16.84
N TYR A 251 6.00 -1.14 17.42
CA TYR A 251 5.97 0.30 17.10
C TYR A 251 6.40 1.17 18.28
N ALA A 252 7.12 0.60 19.25
CA ALA A 252 7.68 1.37 20.36
C ALA A 252 8.61 2.51 19.89
N ALA A 253 9.28 2.33 18.74
CA ALA A 253 10.11 3.35 18.11
C ALA A 253 9.32 4.46 17.40
N GLY A 254 8.00 4.32 17.26
CA GLY A 254 7.12 5.21 16.51
C GLY A 254 7.27 5.09 14.98
N VAL A 255 6.42 5.82 14.26
CA VAL A 255 6.30 5.81 12.80
C VAL A 255 6.52 7.23 12.26
N THR A 256 7.09 7.33 11.06
CA THR A 256 7.26 8.61 10.38
C THR A 256 5.93 9.11 9.79
N PRO A 257 5.74 10.44 9.69
CA PRO A 257 4.53 10.98 9.08
C PRO A 257 4.36 10.51 7.62
N GLU A 258 5.45 10.33 6.88
CA GLU A 258 5.43 9.82 5.52
C GLU A 258 4.89 8.38 5.45
N ALA A 259 5.37 7.49 6.33
CA ALA A 259 4.92 6.11 6.38
C ALA A 259 3.43 6.01 6.75
N ALA A 260 3.00 6.71 7.81
CA ALA A 260 1.59 6.73 8.24
C ALA A 260 0.66 7.29 7.14
N ALA A 261 1.08 8.36 6.45
CA ALA A 261 0.34 8.93 5.34
C ALA A 261 0.21 7.96 4.16
N SER A 262 1.29 7.26 3.83
CA SER A 262 1.29 6.25 2.78
C SER A 262 0.35 5.08 3.10
N GLN A 263 0.33 4.65 4.36
CA GLN A 263 -0.54 3.59 4.86
C GLN A 263 -2.02 3.99 4.79
N PHE A 264 -2.34 5.24 5.14
CA PHE A 264 -3.69 5.78 4.99
C PHE A 264 -4.17 5.74 3.53
N VAL A 265 -3.36 6.20 2.57
CA VAL A 265 -3.76 6.22 1.15
C VAL A 265 -4.01 4.80 0.65
N ARG A 266 -3.15 3.84 1.00
CA ARG A 266 -3.36 2.42 0.72
C ARG A 266 -4.66 1.93 1.36
N ALA A 267 -4.91 2.25 2.64
CA ALA A 267 -6.12 1.86 3.34
C ALA A 267 -7.41 2.39 2.69
N VAL A 268 -7.39 3.60 2.14
CA VAL A 268 -8.53 4.18 1.40
C VAL A 268 -8.86 3.34 0.17
N ILE A 269 -7.86 2.92 -0.61
CA ILE A 269 -8.08 2.03 -1.78
C ILE A 269 -8.68 0.70 -1.34
N GLY A 270 -8.12 0.07 -0.31
CA GLY A 270 -8.64 -1.17 0.24
C GLY A 270 -10.09 -1.03 0.72
N ALA A 271 -10.42 0.08 1.38
CA ALA A 271 -11.78 0.37 1.83
C ALA A 271 -12.77 0.58 0.68
N ILE A 272 -12.37 1.32 -0.36
CA ILE A 272 -13.18 1.50 -1.58
C ILE A 272 -13.44 0.14 -2.23
N TYR A 273 -12.41 -0.70 -2.35
CA TYR A 273 -12.54 -2.03 -2.93
C TYR A 273 -13.53 -2.90 -2.14
N LEU A 274 -13.43 -2.92 -0.80
CA LEU A 274 -14.32 -3.73 0.04
C LEU A 274 -15.79 -3.28 -0.01
N HIS A 275 -16.05 -1.97 -0.06
CA HIS A 275 -17.42 -1.43 0.01
C HIS A 275 -18.09 -1.24 -1.36
N ALA A 276 -17.33 -0.81 -2.36
CA ALA A 276 -17.84 -0.45 -3.69
C ALA A 276 -17.39 -1.42 -4.80
N GLY A 277 -16.50 -2.35 -4.50
CA GLY A 277 -16.01 -3.36 -5.43
C GLY A 277 -14.89 -2.88 -6.33
N ARG A 278 -14.37 -3.81 -7.13
CA ARG A 278 -13.25 -3.60 -8.07
C ARG A 278 -13.45 -2.43 -9.05
N PRO A 279 -14.61 -2.25 -9.72
CA PRO A 279 -14.75 -1.18 -10.71
C PRO A 279 -14.60 0.22 -10.10
N ALA A 280 -15.06 0.41 -8.85
CA ALA A 280 -14.91 1.68 -8.15
C ALA A 280 -13.45 1.94 -7.77
N ALA A 281 -12.73 0.92 -7.28
CA ALA A 281 -11.32 1.03 -6.93
C ALA A 281 -10.44 1.35 -8.16
N LYS A 282 -10.69 0.69 -9.30
CA LYS A 282 -9.99 0.95 -10.56
C LYS A 282 -10.22 2.38 -11.06
N ARG A 283 -11.47 2.85 -11.09
CA ARG A 283 -11.80 4.24 -11.46
C ARG A 283 -11.10 5.25 -10.55
N PHE A 284 -11.09 5.00 -9.25
CA PHE A 284 -10.41 5.86 -8.30
C PHE A 284 -8.88 5.88 -8.54
N PHE A 285 -8.29 4.72 -8.86
CA PHE A 285 -6.88 4.60 -9.24
C PHE A 285 -6.55 5.42 -10.49
N GLU A 286 -7.34 5.27 -11.56
CA GLU A 286 -7.16 6.02 -12.81
C GLU A 286 -7.25 7.54 -12.58
N GLN A 287 -8.18 7.98 -11.73
CA GLN A 287 -8.41 9.40 -11.46
C GLN A 287 -7.33 10.06 -10.59
N HIS A 288 -6.76 9.35 -9.61
CA HIS A 288 -5.85 9.96 -8.62
C HIS A 288 -4.38 9.59 -8.81
N PHE A 289 -4.08 8.40 -9.34
CA PHE A 289 -2.72 7.88 -9.46
C PHE A 289 -2.23 7.97 -10.90
N LEU A 290 -3.04 7.49 -11.85
CA LEU A 290 -2.68 7.48 -13.26
C LEU A 290 -2.75 8.86 -13.91
N SER A 291 -3.57 9.77 -13.36
CA SER A 291 -3.63 11.17 -13.79
C SER A 291 -2.34 11.95 -13.55
N ARG A 292 -1.43 11.43 -12.72
CA ARG A 292 -0.13 12.05 -12.46
C ARG A 292 0.83 11.78 -13.62
N HIS A 293 1.45 12.84 -14.13
CA HIS A 293 2.43 12.72 -15.20
C HIS A 293 3.81 12.30 -14.66
N LEU A 294 4.31 11.15 -15.13
CA LEU A 294 5.67 10.69 -14.86
C LEU A 294 6.46 10.57 -16.16
N ASN A 295 7.58 11.30 -16.26
CA ASN A 295 8.49 11.15 -17.40
C ASN A 295 9.42 9.94 -17.22
N ILE A 296 9.04 8.80 -17.80
CA ILE A 296 9.80 7.55 -17.68
C ILE A 296 11.17 7.65 -18.36
N SER A 297 11.33 8.53 -19.36
CA SER A 297 12.61 8.78 -20.02
C SER A 297 13.71 9.22 -19.04
N ASP A 298 13.35 9.95 -17.98
CA ASP A 298 14.30 10.50 -17.01
C ASP A 298 14.76 9.46 -15.97
N LEU A 299 14.08 8.32 -15.89
CA LEU A 299 14.42 7.23 -14.97
C LEU A 299 15.57 6.35 -15.48
N PHE A 300 15.94 6.45 -16.74
CA PHE A 300 17.01 5.65 -17.33
C PHE A 300 18.39 6.16 -16.92
N ASN A 301 19.26 5.23 -16.51
CA ASN A 301 20.67 5.50 -16.27
C ASN A 301 21.53 4.46 -17.03
N PHE A 302 22.21 4.91 -18.09
CA PHE A 302 23.06 4.06 -18.92
C PHE A 302 24.54 4.27 -18.59
N ARG A 303 25.26 3.18 -18.35
CA ARG A 303 26.71 3.22 -18.10
C ARG A 303 27.51 3.23 -19.40
N GLU A 304 27.22 2.31 -20.33
CA GLU A 304 27.96 2.12 -21.58
C GLU A 304 27.00 2.02 -22.80
N PRO A 305 26.29 3.10 -23.16
CA PRO A 305 25.17 3.02 -24.11
C PRO A 305 25.57 2.53 -25.51
N ALA A 306 26.78 2.82 -25.97
CA ALA A 306 27.25 2.34 -27.28
C ALA A 306 27.46 0.81 -27.31
N ARG A 307 27.87 0.21 -26.19
CA ARG A 307 28.07 -1.24 -26.05
C ARG A 307 26.73 -1.96 -25.86
N ASP A 308 25.82 -1.35 -25.11
CA ASP A 308 24.46 -1.86 -24.94
C ASP A 308 23.73 -1.88 -26.30
N LEU A 309 23.87 -0.81 -27.09
CA LEU A 309 23.27 -0.72 -28.42
C LEU A 309 23.87 -1.72 -29.43
N SER A 310 25.19 -1.95 -29.41
CA SER A 310 25.79 -2.93 -30.31
C SER A 310 25.33 -4.36 -30.00
N ARG A 311 25.14 -4.70 -28.72
CA ARG A 311 24.54 -5.98 -28.34
C ARG A 311 23.07 -6.08 -28.68
N LEU A 312 22.31 -5.00 -28.52
CA LEU A 312 20.92 -4.96 -28.97
C LEU A 312 20.84 -5.27 -30.47
N CYS A 313 21.66 -4.61 -31.30
CA CYS A 313 21.71 -4.86 -32.73
C CYS A 313 22.10 -6.31 -33.04
N ALA A 314 23.10 -6.85 -32.35
CA ALA A 314 23.50 -8.25 -32.52
C ALA A 314 22.40 -9.25 -32.11
N ARG A 315 21.64 -8.97 -31.04
CA ARG A 315 20.53 -9.81 -30.56
C ARG A 315 19.37 -9.84 -31.55
N GLU A 316 19.02 -8.68 -32.10
CA GLU A 316 17.92 -8.52 -33.06
C GLU A 316 18.34 -8.83 -34.51
N ASN A 317 19.60 -9.24 -34.74
CA ASN A 317 20.19 -9.48 -36.07
C ASN A 317 20.18 -8.26 -36.99
N PHE A 318 20.33 -7.05 -36.44
CA PHE A 318 20.54 -5.83 -37.20
C PHE A 318 22.02 -5.67 -37.58
N GLU A 319 22.27 -4.86 -38.62
CA GLU A 319 23.64 -4.49 -38.98
C GLU A 319 24.33 -3.75 -37.81
N PRO A 320 25.65 -3.91 -37.64
CA PRO A 320 26.38 -3.23 -36.58
C PRO A 320 26.16 -1.71 -36.61
N PRO A 321 25.88 -1.06 -35.46
CA PRO A 321 25.57 0.36 -35.43
C PRO A 321 26.80 1.22 -35.73
N VAL A 322 26.69 2.11 -36.70
CA VAL A 322 27.74 3.05 -37.13
C VAL A 322 27.30 4.49 -36.83
N ALA A 323 28.14 5.24 -36.13
CA ALA A 323 27.91 6.66 -35.85
C ALA A 323 28.37 7.53 -37.02
N LYS A 324 27.49 8.39 -37.53
CA LYS A 324 27.75 9.35 -38.62
C LYS A 324 27.50 10.78 -38.13
N ILE A 325 28.34 11.72 -38.51
CA ILE A 325 28.11 13.16 -38.25
C ILE A 325 27.08 13.65 -39.27
N LEU A 326 25.97 14.21 -38.78
CA LEU A 326 24.90 14.75 -39.63
C LEU A 326 25.15 16.23 -39.94
N SER A 327 25.47 17.00 -38.90
CA SER A 327 25.80 18.41 -39.01
C SER A 327 26.76 18.82 -37.90
N GLU A 328 27.61 19.79 -38.19
CA GLU A 328 28.52 20.37 -37.21
C GLU A 328 28.54 21.89 -37.33
N THR A 329 28.71 22.55 -36.20
CA THR A 329 28.91 24.00 -36.15
C THR A 329 29.89 24.36 -35.04
N GLY A 330 30.69 25.40 -35.26
CA GLY A 330 31.59 25.94 -34.25
C GLY A 330 32.68 24.98 -33.76
N ARG A 331 33.18 24.06 -34.60
CA ARG A 331 34.18 23.02 -34.24
C ARG A 331 35.40 23.56 -33.48
N LEU A 332 35.89 24.74 -33.85
CA LEU A 332 37.04 25.42 -33.24
C LEU A 332 36.62 26.56 -32.29
N SER A 333 35.40 26.51 -31.76
CA SER A 333 34.89 27.47 -30.78
C SER A 333 34.88 26.87 -29.37
N ARG A 334 34.62 27.71 -28.36
CA ARG A 334 34.46 27.25 -26.96
C ARG A 334 33.24 26.34 -26.78
N HIS A 335 32.20 26.54 -27.60
CA HIS A 335 30.93 25.81 -27.51
C HIS A 335 30.58 25.20 -28.88
N PRO A 336 31.32 24.17 -29.33
CA PRO A 336 30.96 23.46 -30.55
C PRO A 336 29.62 22.73 -30.37
N VAL A 337 28.93 22.48 -31.47
CA VAL A 337 27.75 21.60 -31.49
C VAL A 337 27.93 20.58 -32.61
N PHE A 338 27.99 19.32 -32.22
CA PHE A 338 28.03 18.18 -33.13
C PHE A 338 26.70 17.43 -33.04
N VAL A 339 26.05 17.22 -34.17
CA VAL A 339 24.86 16.37 -34.28
C VAL A 339 25.29 15.05 -34.92
N VAL A 340 25.15 13.97 -34.17
CA VAL A 340 25.55 12.62 -34.58
C VAL A 340 24.30 11.75 -34.66
N GLY A 341 24.17 11.02 -35.77
CA GLY A 341 23.16 9.97 -35.96
C GLY A 341 23.81 8.60 -35.90
N ILE A 342 23.16 7.63 -35.24
CA ILE A 342 23.57 6.23 -35.28
C ILE A 342 22.69 5.50 -36.27
N TYR A 343 23.33 4.82 -37.22
CA TYR A 343 22.69 4.06 -38.27
C TYR A 343 22.98 2.57 -38.13
N SER A 344 21.98 1.74 -38.41
CA SER A 344 22.17 0.33 -38.72
C SER A 344 21.80 0.14 -40.19
N GLY A 345 22.80 -0.07 -41.04
CA GLY A 345 22.65 0.02 -42.50
C GLY A 345 22.16 1.40 -42.95
N GLN A 346 20.93 1.45 -43.45
CA GLN A 346 20.26 2.67 -43.90
C GLN A 346 19.36 3.31 -42.85
N ASP A 347 18.97 2.57 -41.82
CA ASP A 347 18.00 3.02 -40.83
C ASP A 347 18.67 3.84 -39.73
N LYS A 348 18.14 5.04 -39.49
CA LYS A 348 18.60 5.91 -38.39
C LYS A 348 17.93 5.45 -37.10
N LEU A 349 18.70 4.84 -36.21
CA LEU A 349 18.22 4.33 -34.91
C LEU A 349 18.04 5.46 -33.88
N GLY A 350 18.93 6.45 -33.89
CA GLY A 350 18.93 7.53 -32.92
C GLY A 350 19.80 8.70 -33.35
N GLU A 351 19.52 9.85 -32.75
CA GLU A 351 20.20 11.11 -33.02
C GLU A 351 20.50 11.81 -31.70
N GLY A 352 21.65 12.47 -31.61
CA GLY A 352 22.07 13.18 -30.41
C GLY A 352 23.00 14.34 -30.73
N ALA A 353 22.78 15.45 -30.05
CA ALA A 353 23.63 16.64 -30.13
C ALA A 353 24.54 16.72 -28.89
N GLY A 354 25.81 17.06 -29.07
CA GLY A 354 26.79 17.18 -27.99
C GLY A 354 27.83 18.25 -28.25
N SER A 355 28.49 18.71 -27.18
CA SER A 355 29.60 19.67 -27.26
C SER A 355 30.89 19.03 -27.75
N SER A 356 31.02 17.71 -27.59
CA SER A 356 32.09 16.90 -28.15
C SER A 356 31.53 15.77 -29.02
N LEU A 357 32.35 15.26 -29.94
CA LEU A 357 31.98 14.11 -30.78
C LEU A 357 31.64 12.87 -29.95
N LEU A 358 32.35 12.64 -28.84
CA LEU A 358 32.10 11.50 -27.95
C LEU A 358 30.77 11.66 -27.20
N GLU A 359 30.48 12.86 -26.71
CA GLU A 359 29.21 13.17 -26.05
C GLU A 359 28.02 13.10 -27.01
N ALA A 360 28.16 13.61 -28.24
CA ALA A 360 27.12 13.51 -29.26
C ALA A 360 26.84 12.03 -29.60
N ARG A 361 27.91 11.22 -29.75
CA ARG A 361 27.80 9.77 -29.97
C ARG A 361 27.09 9.07 -28.80
N SER A 362 27.46 9.37 -27.55
CA SER A 362 26.84 8.72 -26.39
C SER A 362 25.37 9.11 -26.25
N ARG A 363 25.02 10.38 -26.47
CA ARG A 363 23.63 10.87 -26.48
C ARG A 363 22.80 10.23 -27.59
N ALA A 364 23.36 10.09 -28.80
CA ALA A 364 22.68 9.42 -29.90
C ALA A 364 22.40 7.93 -29.58
N ALA A 365 23.34 7.26 -28.90
CA ALA A 365 23.15 5.88 -28.44
C ALA A 365 22.09 5.77 -27.36
N VAL A 366 22.08 6.69 -26.38
CA VAL A 366 21.03 6.76 -25.36
C VAL A 366 19.66 7.01 -26.00
N ALA A 367 19.56 7.89 -27.00
CA ALA A 367 18.32 8.15 -27.72
C ALA A 367 17.80 6.89 -28.42
N ALA A 368 18.68 6.14 -29.10
CA ALA A 368 18.32 4.86 -29.74
C ALA A 368 17.83 3.82 -28.71
N LEU A 369 18.52 3.67 -27.58
CA LEU A 369 18.13 2.74 -26.51
C LEU A 369 16.80 3.15 -25.86
N LYS A 370 16.60 4.44 -25.59
CA LYS A 370 15.34 4.96 -25.06
C LYS A 370 14.20 4.73 -26.04
N ALA A 371 14.40 4.95 -27.33
CA ALA A 371 13.40 4.66 -28.35
C ALA A 371 13.01 3.17 -28.39
N TRP A 372 13.98 2.27 -28.20
CA TRP A 372 13.72 0.84 -28.09
C TRP A 372 12.90 0.48 -26.84
N TYR A 373 13.31 0.96 -25.66
CA TYR A 373 12.70 0.59 -24.38
C TYR A 373 11.37 1.30 -24.10
N LEU A 374 11.19 2.52 -24.61
CA LEU A 374 9.95 3.31 -24.47
C LEU A 374 8.95 3.03 -25.59
N TYR A 375 9.14 1.97 -26.36
CA TYR A 375 8.12 1.49 -27.31
C TYR A 375 6.79 1.29 -26.58
N SER A 376 5.74 1.92 -27.09
CA SER A 376 4.38 1.82 -26.56
C SER A 376 3.39 1.49 -27.68
N PRO A 377 2.62 0.40 -27.57
CA PRO A 377 1.61 0.06 -28.58
C PRO A 377 0.41 1.01 -28.49
N LEU A 378 -0.22 1.32 -29.63
CA LEU A 378 -1.32 2.30 -29.72
C LEU A 378 -2.58 1.90 -28.93
N GLU A 379 -2.93 0.61 -28.96
CA GLU A 379 -4.10 0.06 -28.27
C GLU A 379 -3.63 -0.83 -27.11
N VAL A 380 -3.43 -0.22 -25.94
CA VAL A 380 -3.10 -0.97 -24.73
C VAL A 380 -4.40 -1.43 -24.06
N ARG A 381 -4.62 -2.75 -24.04
CA ARG A 381 -5.67 -3.33 -23.22
C ARG A 381 -5.06 -3.99 -21.99
N LEU A 382 -5.46 -3.52 -20.81
CA LEU A 382 -4.99 -4.07 -19.54
C LEU A 382 -5.66 -5.42 -19.25
N PRO A 383 -4.95 -6.39 -18.65
CA PRO A 383 -5.50 -7.67 -18.22
C PRO A 383 -6.72 -7.52 -17.31
N ASN A 384 -6.70 -6.57 -16.37
CA ASN A 384 -7.84 -6.36 -15.46
C ASN A 384 -9.13 -5.91 -16.17
N SER A 385 -9.04 -5.32 -17.37
CA SER A 385 -10.22 -4.99 -18.19
C SER A 385 -10.93 -6.22 -18.77
N MET A 386 -10.37 -7.43 -18.62
CA MET A 386 -11.03 -8.68 -18.99
C MET A 386 -12.04 -9.16 -17.94
N GLU A 387 -11.94 -8.66 -16.72
CA GLU A 387 -12.79 -9.11 -15.61
C GLU A 387 -14.10 -8.32 -15.51
N GLU A 388 -14.28 -7.32 -16.39
CA GLU A 388 -15.50 -6.50 -16.48
C GLU A 388 -16.64 -7.26 -17.18
N GLU A 389 -17.88 -7.00 -16.76
CA GLU A 389 -19.06 -7.65 -17.36
C GLU A 389 -19.21 -7.22 -18.83
N GLY A 390 -19.18 -8.17 -19.76
CA GLY A 390 -19.27 -7.88 -21.20
C GLY A 390 -17.94 -7.48 -21.85
N ALA A 391 -16.81 -7.74 -21.19
CA ALA A 391 -15.49 -7.49 -21.75
C ALA A 391 -15.30 -8.20 -23.12
N ALA A 392 -14.78 -7.45 -24.10
CA ALA A 392 -14.36 -8.00 -25.40
C ALA A 392 -13.31 -9.12 -25.21
N PRO A 393 -13.10 -10.03 -26.17
CA PRO A 393 -12.08 -11.08 -26.06
C PRO A 393 -10.68 -10.51 -25.86
N TRP A 394 -9.82 -11.26 -25.16
CA TRP A 394 -8.45 -10.84 -24.86
C TRP A 394 -7.61 -10.78 -26.15
N LYS A 395 -6.91 -9.66 -26.34
CA LYS A 395 -5.92 -9.48 -27.41
C LYS A 395 -4.53 -9.65 -26.78
N PRO A 396 -3.71 -10.59 -27.24
CA PRO A 396 -2.36 -10.79 -26.71
C PRO A 396 -1.55 -9.49 -26.77
N VAL A 397 -0.90 -9.15 -25.66
CA VAL A 397 0.02 -8.01 -25.56
C VAL A 397 1.42 -8.47 -25.94
N HIS A 398 2.23 -7.56 -26.49
CA HIS A 398 3.63 -7.84 -26.79
C HIS A 398 4.41 -8.15 -25.50
N VAL A 399 5.16 -9.24 -25.50
CA VAL A 399 6.05 -9.64 -24.40
C VAL A 399 7.47 -9.60 -24.92
N ASP A 400 8.31 -8.78 -24.31
CA ASP A 400 9.72 -8.66 -24.68
C ASP A 400 10.54 -9.86 -24.17
N LEU A 401 11.69 -10.07 -24.80
CA LEU A 401 12.67 -11.10 -24.42
C LEU A 401 13.51 -10.69 -23.20
N GLY A 402 13.31 -9.45 -22.71
CA GLY A 402 14.00 -8.87 -21.57
C GLY A 402 15.04 -7.82 -21.97
N GLU A 403 15.62 -7.17 -20.96
CA GLU A 403 16.64 -6.15 -21.15
C GLU A 403 17.94 -6.71 -21.75
N VAL A 404 18.71 -5.87 -22.44
CA VAL A 404 20.00 -6.27 -22.99
C VAL A 404 21.03 -6.34 -21.86
N ILE A 405 21.60 -7.53 -21.65
CA ILE A 405 22.58 -7.74 -20.57
C ILE A 405 23.99 -7.42 -21.08
N VAL A 406 24.59 -6.44 -20.38
CA VAL A 406 25.96 -5.87 -20.32
C VAL A 406 27.08 -6.74 -19.73
#